data_AF-A0A087QGL5-F1
#
_entry.id   AF-A0A087QGL5-F1
#
_cell.length_a   1.000
_cell.length_b   1.000
_cell.length_c   1.000
_cell.angle_alpha   90.00
_cell.angle_beta   90.00
_cell.angle_gamma   90.00
#
_symmetry.space_group_name_H-M   'P 1'
#
loop_
_entity.id
_entity.type
_entity.pdbx_description
1 polymer ?
#
loop_
_entity_poly.entity_id
_entity_poly.type
_entity_poly.pdbx_seq_one_letter_code
_entity_poly.pdbx_strand_id
1 'polypeptide(L)'
;QGVGQNGPVYVKVPFSITDLMAWKKAAGVYREDPEKVGRMVETIIRTQDPDWNDLQVILDTLLDSTEKQMVLKVARVQAEAACMNETLPGTLEQNFPSGDAQWDPNNIEHKRRLNQYQNWILFGVKHAMPRALNWSKLYEV
;
A
#
# COMPACT_ATOMS: atom_id res chain seq x y z
N GLN A 1 -2.42 29.43 22.46
CA GLN A 1 -3.18 28.30 21.87
C GLN A 1 -4.39 28.91 21.18
N GLY A 2 -4.54 28.72 19.87
CA GLY A 2 -5.70 29.18 19.11
C GLY A 2 -6.25 28.00 18.33
N VAL A 3 -7.46 27.57 18.66
CA VAL A 3 -8.15 26.46 18.00
C VAL A 3 -9.04 27.08 16.93
N GLY A 4 -8.61 26.99 15.66
CA GLY A 4 -9.44 27.32 14.52
C GLY A 4 -10.37 26.15 14.19
N GLN A 5 -11.57 26.42 13.70
CA GLN A 5 -12.62 25.43 13.37
C GLN A 5 -12.29 24.50 12.17
N ASN A 6 -11.04 24.48 11.71
CA ASN A 6 -10.57 23.59 10.67
C ASN A 6 -9.63 22.59 11.32
N GLY A 7 -9.92 21.30 11.17
CA GLY A 7 -9.08 20.21 11.69
C GLY A 7 -7.62 20.27 11.23
N PRO A 8 -6.79 19.28 11.59
CA PRO A 8 -5.40 19.26 11.19
C PRO A 8 -5.26 19.37 9.66
N VAL A 9 -4.40 20.28 9.21
CA VAL A 9 -4.03 20.45 7.80
C VAL A 9 -2.86 19.52 7.49
N TYR A 10 -3.00 18.73 6.44
CA TYR A 10 -1.98 17.81 5.96
C TYR A 10 -1.05 18.52 4.97
N VAL A 11 0.25 18.48 5.24
CA VAL A 11 1.30 19.04 4.39
C VAL A 11 2.14 17.89 3.85
N LYS A 12 2.32 17.84 2.53
CA LYS A 12 3.13 16.82 1.88
C LYS A 12 4.62 17.06 2.12
N VAL A 13 5.32 16.03 2.58
CA VAL A 13 6.79 16.01 2.72
C VAL A 13 7.34 14.90 1.82
N PRO A 14 8.20 15.20 0.84
CA PRO A 14 8.80 14.17 0.00
C PRO A 14 9.69 13.21 0.79
N PHE A 15 9.73 11.94 0.37
CA PHE A 15 10.68 10.97 0.92
C PHE A 15 12.12 11.36 0.58
N SER A 16 13.03 11.19 1.54
CA SER A 16 14.45 11.30 1.25
C SER A 16 14.93 10.03 0.53
N ILE A 17 15.93 10.19 -0.33
CA ILE A 17 16.59 9.04 -0.99
C ILE A 17 17.18 8.10 0.06
N THR A 18 17.70 8.65 1.17
CA THR A 18 18.25 7.86 2.27
C THR A 18 17.19 6.97 2.93
N ASP A 19 15.98 7.50 3.14
CA ASP A 19 14.87 6.72 3.71
C ASP A 19 14.45 5.60 2.75
N LEU A 20 14.30 5.89 1.45
CA LEU A 20 13.95 4.89 0.44
C LEU A 20 14.96 3.73 0.41
N MET A 21 16.26 4.05 0.45
CA MET A 21 17.33 3.05 0.47
C MET A 21 17.34 2.25 1.78
N ALA A 22 17.08 2.91 2.92
CA ALA A 22 16.97 2.26 4.22
C ALA A 22 15.79 1.28 4.27
N TRP A 23 14.62 1.69 3.77
CA TRP A 23 13.44 0.83 3.67
C TRP A 23 13.67 -0.33 2.72
N LYS A 24 14.29 -0.12 1.55
CA LYS A 24 14.64 -1.21 0.63
C LYS A 24 15.54 -2.24 1.31
N LYS A 25 16.61 -1.77 1.98
CA LYS A 25 17.53 -2.63 2.71
C LYS A 25 16.82 -3.40 3.83
N ALA A 26 15.93 -2.73 4.56
CA ALA A 26 15.20 -3.33 5.66
C ALA A 26 14.14 -4.34 5.19
N ALA A 27 13.48 -4.09 4.06
CA ALA A 27 12.50 -4.99 3.45
C ALA A 27 13.16 -6.28 2.94
N GLY A 28 14.31 -6.17 2.27
CA GLY A 28 14.96 -7.30 1.61
C GLY A 28 14.31 -7.67 0.27
N VAL A 29 14.49 -8.91 -0.17
CA VAL A 29 13.94 -9.42 -1.43
C VAL A 29 12.51 -9.91 -1.22
N TYR A 30 11.58 -9.40 -2.01
CA TYR A 30 10.15 -9.70 -1.84
C TYR A 30 9.83 -11.19 -2.01
N ARG A 31 10.39 -11.85 -3.01
CA ARG A 31 10.18 -13.30 -3.24
C ARG A 31 10.69 -14.20 -2.11
N GLU A 32 11.67 -13.73 -1.34
CA GLU A 32 12.23 -14.51 -0.23
C GLU A 32 11.34 -14.43 1.02
N ASP A 33 10.83 -13.24 1.34
CA ASP A 33 9.97 -13.03 2.51
C ASP A 33 8.90 -11.94 2.25
N PRO A 34 7.78 -12.29 1.57
CA PRO A 34 6.68 -11.36 1.30
C PRO A 34 6.07 -10.76 2.58
N GLU A 35 6.06 -11.53 3.67
CA GLU A 35 5.52 -11.10 4.96
C GLU A 35 6.38 -9.99 5.58
N LYS A 36 7.71 -10.09 5.47
CA LYS A 36 8.63 -9.04 5.93
C LYS A 36 8.49 -7.76 5.12
N VAL A 37 8.37 -7.86 3.80
CA VAL A 37 8.08 -6.68 2.97
C VAL A 37 6.72 -6.08 3.33
N GLY A 38 5.69 -6.90 3.56
CA GLY A 38 4.39 -6.47 4.03
C GLY A 38 4.45 -5.70 5.35
N ARG A 39 5.23 -6.18 6.34
CA ARG A 39 5.46 -5.45 7.60
C ARG A 39 6.17 -4.12 7.40
N MET A 40 7.08 -4.04 6.42
CA MET A 40 7.76 -2.77 6.08
C MET A 40 6.77 -1.78 5.48
N VAL A 41 5.97 -2.19 4.49
CA VAL A 41 4.93 -1.36 3.87
C VAL A 41 3.93 -0.87 4.91
N GLU A 42 3.46 -1.73 5.81
CA GLU A 42 2.59 -1.37 6.93
C GLU A 42 3.21 -0.31 7.85
N THR A 43 4.51 -0.44 8.14
CA THR A 43 5.25 0.54 8.96
C THR A 43 5.35 1.88 8.25
N ILE A 44 5.63 1.90 6.94
CA ILE A 44 5.70 3.13 6.15
C ILE A 44 4.32 3.80 6.10
N ILE A 45 3.25 3.04 5.80
CA ILE A 45 1.88 3.57 5.77
C ILE A 45 1.54 4.27 7.10
N ARG A 46 1.80 3.59 8.23
CA ARG A 46 1.47 4.13 9.56
C ARG A 46 2.29 5.37 9.94
N THR A 47 3.54 5.45 9.49
CA THR A 47 4.47 6.51 9.94
C THR A 47 4.51 7.70 8.99
N GLN A 48 4.25 7.49 7.70
CA GLN A 48 4.38 8.51 6.67
C GLN A 48 3.02 8.97 6.09
N ASP A 49 1.93 8.22 6.31
CA ASP A 49 0.60 8.48 5.71
C ASP A 49 0.68 8.78 4.20
N PRO A 50 1.29 7.88 3.39
CA PRO A 50 1.63 8.15 2.00
C PRO A 50 0.38 8.33 1.14
N ASP A 51 0.43 9.28 0.20
CA ASP A 51 -0.60 9.41 -0.83
C ASP A 51 -0.48 8.35 -1.95
N TRP A 52 -1.35 8.44 -2.97
CA TRP A 52 -1.34 7.49 -4.08
C TRP A 52 0.01 7.44 -4.82
N ASN A 53 0.62 8.61 -5.08
CA ASN A 53 1.90 8.71 -5.79
C ASN A 53 3.04 8.17 -4.92
N ASP A 54 3.02 8.50 -3.64
CA ASP A 54 4.00 8.03 -2.68
C ASP A 54 3.99 6.50 -2.57
N LEU A 55 2.80 5.88 -2.60
CA LEU A 55 2.66 4.42 -2.68
C LEU A 55 3.24 3.83 -3.97
N GLN A 56 3.09 4.49 -5.12
CA GLN A 56 3.74 4.03 -6.35
C GLN A 56 5.26 4.00 -6.20
N VAL A 57 5.84 5.07 -5.62
CA VAL A 57 7.28 5.17 -5.35
C VAL A 57 7.75 4.10 -4.37
N ILE A 58 7.00 3.85 -3.30
CA ILE A 58 7.31 2.80 -2.33
C ILE A 58 7.31 1.43 -3.02
N LEU A 59 6.30 1.12 -3.82
CA LEU A 59 6.22 -0.15 -4.53
C LEU A 59 7.36 -0.30 -5.56
N ASP A 60 7.68 0.74 -6.33
CA ASP A 60 8.79 0.72 -7.29
C ASP A 60 10.16 0.61 -6.60
N THR A 61 10.27 1.10 -5.37
CA THR A 61 11.48 0.96 -4.57
C THR A 61 11.61 -0.48 -4.06
N LEU A 62 10.54 -1.03 -3.49
CA LEU A 62 10.57 -2.31 -2.78
C LEU A 62 10.49 -3.52 -3.70
N LEU A 63 9.84 -3.41 -4.86
CA LEU A 63 9.47 -4.52 -5.72
C LEU A 63 10.08 -4.37 -7.13
N ASP A 64 10.25 -5.49 -7.83
CA ASP A 64 10.44 -5.45 -9.28
C ASP A 64 9.10 -5.15 -10.01
N SER A 65 9.15 -4.90 -11.32
CA SER A 65 7.96 -4.54 -12.10
C SER A 65 6.90 -5.65 -12.15
N THR A 66 7.33 -6.92 -12.17
CA THR A 66 6.44 -8.09 -12.18
C THR A 66 5.78 -8.27 -10.82
N GLU A 67 6.57 -8.17 -9.76
CA GLU A 67 6.12 -8.19 -8.36
C GLU A 67 5.09 -7.11 -8.09
N LYS A 68 5.37 -5.86 -8.52
CA LYS A 68 4.42 -4.75 -8.43
C LYS A 68 3.12 -5.04 -9.18
N GLN A 69 3.19 -5.56 -10.41
CA GLN A 69 1.99 -5.93 -11.18
C GLN A 69 1.15 -6.99 -10.48
N MET A 70 1.77 -8.01 -9.88
CA MET A 70 1.04 -9.04 -9.11
C MET A 70 0.37 -8.44 -7.87
N VAL A 71 1.09 -7.59 -7.12
CA VAL A 71 0.56 -6.88 -5.94
C VAL A 71 -0.66 -6.05 -6.31
N LEU A 72 -0.55 -5.22 -7.36
CA LEU A 72 -1.65 -4.37 -7.82
C LEU A 72 -2.84 -5.18 -8.31
N LYS A 73 -2.60 -6.32 -8.99
CA LYS A 73 -3.69 -7.22 -9.42
C LYS A 73 -4.45 -7.80 -8.24
N VAL A 74 -3.76 -8.33 -7.24
CA VAL A 74 -4.41 -8.90 -6.04
C VAL A 74 -5.14 -7.83 -5.24
N ALA A 75 -4.54 -6.65 -5.08
CA ALA A 75 -5.18 -5.51 -4.43
C ALA A 75 -6.45 -5.08 -5.17
N ARG A 76 -6.42 -5.01 -6.52
CA ARG A 76 -7.57 -4.64 -7.34
C ARG A 76 -8.71 -5.65 -7.24
N VAL A 77 -8.42 -6.94 -7.25
CA VAL A 77 -9.44 -8.00 -7.06
C VAL A 77 -10.12 -7.84 -5.69
N GLN A 78 -9.35 -7.53 -4.65
CA GLN A 78 -9.91 -7.30 -3.32
C GLN A 78 -10.79 -6.03 -3.27
N ALA A 79 -10.38 -4.96 -3.95
CA ALA A 79 -11.16 -3.73 -4.07
C ALA A 79 -12.46 -3.92 -4.86
N GLU A 80 -12.40 -4.69 -5.95
CA GLU A 80 -13.56 -5.02 -6.78
C GLU A 80 -14.59 -5.82 -5.99
N ALA A 81 -14.15 -6.82 -5.22
CA ALA A 81 -15.02 -7.59 -4.33
C ALA A 81 -15.71 -6.69 -3.27
N ALA A 82 -14.99 -5.73 -2.70
CA ALA A 82 -15.57 -4.78 -1.75
C ALA A 82 -16.62 -3.86 -2.39
N CYS A 83 -16.39 -3.43 -3.63
CA CYS A 83 -17.34 -2.63 -4.42
C CYS A 83 -18.60 -3.42 -4.79
N MET A 84 -18.45 -4.69 -5.20
CA MET A 84 -19.58 -5.56 -5.56
C MET A 84 -20.46 -5.92 -4.37
N ASN A 85 -19.88 -6.05 -3.18
CA ASN A 85 -20.63 -6.35 -1.95
C ASN A 85 -21.29 -5.10 -1.34
N GLU A 86 -21.33 -3.97 -2.05
CA GLU A 86 -21.86 -2.66 -1.59
C GLU A 86 -21.26 -2.17 -0.26
N THR A 87 -20.13 -2.75 0.17
CA THR A 87 -19.46 -2.35 1.42
C THR A 87 -18.79 -0.98 1.31
N LEU A 88 -18.62 -0.49 0.07
CA LEU A 88 -18.01 0.79 -0.26
C LEU A 88 -18.85 1.53 -1.29
N PRO A 89 -19.12 2.84 -1.09
CA PRO A 89 -19.75 3.66 -2.10
C PRO A 89 -18.77 3.97 -3.25
N GLY A 90 -19.33 4.23 -4.43
CA GLY A 90 -18.59 4.62 -5.63
C GLY A 90 -18.17 3.43 -6.50
N THR A 91 -17.48 3.74 -7.60
CA THR A 91 -17.01 2.72 -8.56
C THR A 91 -15.65 2.15 -8.16
N LEU A 92 -15.24 1.04 -8.79
CA LEU A 92 -13.89 0.51 -8.62
C LEU A 92 -12.83 1.55 -8.98
N GLU A 93 -12.97 2.25 -10.11
CA GLU A 93 -11.98 3.25 -10.53
C GLU A 93 -11.90 4.45 -9.57
N GLN A 94 -13.01 4.77 -8.90
CA GLN A 94 -13.06 5.80 -7.87
C GLN A 94 -12.36 5.42 -6.56
N ASN A 95 -12.24 4.12 -6.27
CA ASN A 95 -11.69 3.58 -5.02
C ASN A 95 -10.28 2.97 -5.22
N PHE A 96 -10.02 2.39 -6.39
CA PHE A 96 -8.76 1.80 -6.82
C PHE A 96 -8.41 2.32 -8.23
N PRO A 97 -8.00 3.60 -8.32
CA PRO A 97 -7.73 4.23 -9.60
C PRO A 97 -6.47 3.64 -10.25
N SER A 98 -6.49 3.58 -11.58
CA SER A 98 -5.38 3.07 -12.39
C SER A 98 -4.27 4.11 -12.58
N GLY A 99 -4.57 5.38 -12.30
CA GLY A 99 -3.64 6.50 -12.29
C GLY A 99 -3.89 7.43 -11.09
N ASP A 100 -3.15 8.54 -11.02
CA ASP A 100 -3.29 9.50 -9.92
C ASP A 100 -4.70 10.12 -9.90
N ALA A 101 -5.45 9.82 -8.84
CA ALA A 101 -6.80 10.37 -8.62
C ALA A 101 -6.80 11.76 -8.00
N GLN A 102 -5.64 12.32 -7.65
CA GLN A 102 -5.47 13.65 -7.05
C GLN A 102 -6.31 13.82 -5.76
N TRP A 103 -6.35 12.77 -4.93
CA TRP A 103 -7.05 12.79 -3.66
C TRP A 103 -6.43 13.82 -2.70
N ASP A 104 -7.17 14.89 -2.43
CA ASP A 104 -6.82 15.86 -1.39
C ASP A 104 -6.92 15.23 0.02
N PRO A 105 -5.81 15.10 0.77
CA PRO A 105 -5.81 14.52 2.12
C PRO A 105 -6.59 15.38 3.14
N ASN A 106 -6.89 16.64 2.84
CA ASN A 106 -7.71 17.52 3.68
C ASN A 106 -9.22 17.32 3.43
N ASN A 107 -9.60 16.61 2.36
CA ASN A 107 -10.98 16.21 2.10
C ASN A 107 -11.26 14.85 2.78
N ILE A 108 -12.31 14.81 3.61
CA ILE A 108 -12.66 13.62 4.42
C ILE A 108 -12.98 12.40 3.55
N GLU A 109 -13.69 12.57 2.43
CA GLU A 109 -14.03 11.47 1.53
C GLU A 109 -12.79 10.95 0.81
N HIS A 110 -11.95 11.85 0.30
CA HIS A 110 -10.69 11.50 -0.35
C HIS A 110 -9.74 10.79 0.62
N LYS A 111 -9.63 11.27 1.86
CA LYS A 111 -8.84 10.59 2.90
C LYS A 111 -9.35 9.19 3.21
N ARG A 112 -10.67 9.00 3.24
CA ARG A 112 -11.26 7.66 3.42
C ARG A 112 -10.89 6.72 2.27
N ARG A 113 -10.95 7.20 1.03
CA ARG A 113 -10.55 6.44 -0.17
C ARG A 113 -9.06 6.11 -0.14
N LEU A 114 -8.22 7.08 0.23
CA LEU A 114 -6.78 6.86 0.39
C LEU A 114 -6.48 5.77 1.43
N ASN A 115 -7.13 5.80 2.60
CA ASN A 115 -6.95 4.77 3.62
C ASN A 115 -7.36 3.38 3.11
N GLN A 116 -8.46 3.28 2.36
CA GLN A 116 -8.87 2.01 1.75
C GLN A 116 -7.86 1.52 0.70
N TYR A 117 -7.36 2.44 -0.13
CA TYR A 117 -6.33 2.14 -1.11
C TYR A 117 -5.05 1.62 -0.44
N GLN A 118 -4.55 2.29 0.61
CA GLN A 118 -3.43 1.84 1.42
C GLN A 118 -3.64 0.42 1.97
N ASN A 119 -4.84 0.12 2.50
CA ASN A 119 -5.19 -1.21 3.01
C ASN A 119 -5.16 -2.29 1.92
N TRP A 120 -5.68 -2.00 0.73
CA TRP A 120 -5.64 -2.95 -0.38
C TRP A 120 -4.24 -3.15 -0.95
N ILE A 121 -3.42 -2.11 -1.01
CA ILE A 121 -2.01 -2.24 -1.37
C ILE A 121 -1.30 -3.15 -0.37
N LEU A 122 -1.49 -2.93 0.93
CA LEU A 122 -0.91 -3.78 1.97
C LEU A 122 -1.39 -5.24 1.84
N PHE A 123 -2.68 -5.45 1.55
CA PHE A 123 -3.23 -6.78 1.27
C PHE A 123 -2.54 -7.41 0.05
N GLY A 124 -2.41 -6.67 -1.05
CA GLY A 124 -1.70 -7.13 -2.25
C GLY A 124 -0.28 -7.57 -1.95
N VAL A 125 0.48 -6.78 -1.18
CA VAL A 125 1.86 -7.13 -0.77
C VAL A 125 1.90 -8.39 0.09
N LYS A 126 0.93 -8.62 0.97
CA LYS A 126 0.90 -9.80 1.83
C LYS A 126 0.43 -11.08 1.10
N HIS A 127 -0.28 -10.95 -0.01
CA HIS A 127 -0.99 -12.08 -0.64
C HIS A 127 -0.68 -12.32 -2.13
N ALA A 128 0.09 -11.46 -2.81
CA ALA A 128 0.39 -11.64 -4.22
C ALA A 128 1.41 -12.75 -4.51
N MET A 129 2.27 -13.05 -3.56
CA MET A 129 3.19 -14.17 -3.66
C MET A 129 2.64 -15.38 -2.91
N PRO A 130 2.53 -16.56 -3.55
CA PRO A 130 2.29 -17.78 -2.80
C PRO A 130 3.45 -17.95 -1.82
N ARG A 131 3.13 -18.15 -0.53
CA ARG A 131 4.15 -18.44 0.48
C ARG A 131 5.02 -19.56 -0.09
N ALA A 132 6.33 -19.32 -0.21
CA ALA A 132 7.25 -20.39 -0.58
C ALA A 132 6.98 -21.53 0.41
N LEU A 133 6.41 -22.64 -0.09
CA LEU A 133 6.31 -23.84 0.71
C LEU A 133 7.74 -24.14 1.14
N ASN A 134 7.96 -24.09 2.45
CA ASN A 134 9.27 -24.34 3.02
C ASN A 134 9.48 -25.85 2.89
N TRP A 135 9.97 -26.29 1.72
CA TRP A 135 10.16 -27.70 1.39
C TRP A 135 11.08 -28.40 2.41
N SER A 136 11.96 -27.65 3.07
CA SER A 136 12.77 -28.11 4.19
C SER A 136 11.96 -28.64 5.38
N LYS A 137 10.73 -28.14 5.62
CA LYS A 137 9.81 -28.68 6.66
C LYS A 137 9.03 -29.90 6.19
N LEU A 138 9.01 -30.19 4.89
CA LEU A 138 8.33 -31.34 4.30
C LEU A 138 9.22 -32.60 4.26
N TYR A 139 10.53 -32.42 4.43
CA TYR A 139 11.52 -33.50 4.44
C TYR A 139 12.24 -33.67 5.79
N GLU A 140 11.70 -33.12 6.89
CA GLU A 140 12.04 -33.63 8.22
C GLU A 140 11.32 -34.97 8.40
N VAL A 141 12.03 -36.06 8.07
CA VAL A 141 11.69 -37.45 8.44
C VAL A 141 12.34 -37.79 9.77
#